data_AF-A0A8S1K034-F1
#
_entry.id   AF-A0A8S1K034-F1
#
_cell.length_a   1.000
_cell.length_b   1.000
_cell.length_c   1.000
_cell.angle_alpha   90.00
_cell.angle_beta   90.00
_cell.angle_gamma   90.00
#
_symmetry.space_group_name_H-M   'P 1'
#
loop_
_entity.id
_entity.type
_entity.pdbx_description
1 polymer ?
#
loop_
_entity_poly.entity_id
_entity_poly.type
_entity_poly.pdbx_seq_one_letter_code
_entity_poly.pdbx_strand_id
1 'polypeptide(L)'
;MSIFLGLIVHDQVPRDRYIRALTEIEQLMYVHKEELVILNSDNILKFKIQNSIFWLPKNPIYLNTIYYRITGNDDLQSAIEMIWDCLCILKENFPSKLELYQENIDEFNLNEWENELLRRQLNNLNNRQSNEPLTKDEIEDVFAILNIAQQLQNIKGQEICLNLLNQVQPFFLQTLSQSYLDQLEQIAKGQHKIIANSLLNKIIKVTSNTNNQITQRSSNHDSELINIIRQNPRYEQQFSNSSIIFQMKETNEIDRICFYLDYTLCKNQILLKSIKPTIQIIIDKYYDGLYGQDQSEFTKYCVFHTLLGQTILNIQQFDNTTIQKIFVIFEEGILNWIQNLVQMTPKLIYTLFPTTLLQIYQSQQYSSQLKSHKNNIYSIICKKMGMTNNDNKSEQQKIYQNLDEIKCISPLLAQFLEQLM
;
A
#
# COMPACT_ATOMS: atom_id res chain seq x y z
N MET A 1 -5.27 -41.99 16.12
CA MET A 1 -4.83 -40.58 15.99
C MET A 1 -5.23 -40.06 14.61
N SER A 2 -5.51 -38.77 14.45
CA SER A 2 -5.79 -38.18 13.13
C SER A 2 -4.78 -37.08 12.86
N ILE A 3 -4.10 -37.15 11.72
CA ILE A 3 -3.14 -36.16 11.27
C ILE A 3 -3.84 -35.27 10.25
N PHE A 4 -3.67 -33.96 10.37
CA PHE A 4 -4.18 -33.02 9.38
C PHE A 4 -3.02 -32.38 8.65
N LEU A 5 -3.05 -32.43 7.33
CA LEU A 5 -2.15 -31.70 6.45
C LEU A 5 -2.98 -30.82 5.54
N GLY A 6 -2.48 -29.67 5.14
CA GLY A 6 -3.27 -28.80 4.29
C GLY A 6 -2.49 -27.66 3.67
N LEU A 7 -3.24 -26.91 2.88
CA LEU A 7 -2.79 -25.73 2.18
C LEU A 7 -3.74 -24.59 2.53
N ILE A 8 -3.21 -23.51 3.08
CA ILE A 8 -3.93 -22.25 3.25
C ILE A 8 -3.61 -21.38 2.03
N VAL A 9 -4.65 -20.86 1.38
CA VAL A 9 -4.53 -20.00 0.20
C VAL A 9 -4.79 -18.56 0.61
N HIS A 10 -3.75 -17.73 0.52
CA HIS A 10 -3.81 -16.31 0.89
C HIS A 10 -4.21 -15.41 -0.27
N ASP A 11 -3.87 -15.79 -1.51
CA ASP A 11 -4.17 -15.01 -2.71
C ASP A 11 -4.27 -15.90 -3.97
N GLN A 12 -4.76 -15.32 -5.07
CA GLN A 12 -4.91 -16.00 -6.35
C GLN A 12 -3.56 -16.45 -6.93
N VAL A 13 -3.45 -17.75 -7.19
CA VAL A 13 -2.27 -18.34 -7.82
C VAL A 13 -2.31 -18.19 -9.35
N PRO A 14 -1.21 -17.74 -9.99
CA PRO A 14 -1.14 -17.57 -11.44
C PRO A 14 -1.37 -18.89 -12.19
N ARG A 15 -2.24 -18.85 -13.20
CA ARG A 15 -2.70 -20.06 -13.91
C ARG A 15 -1.57 -20.89 -14.52
N ASP A 16 -0.66 -20.25 -15.25
CA ASP A 16 0.39 -20.98 -15.98
C ASP A 16 1.42 -21.61 -15.03
N ARG A 17 1.73 -20.95 -13.91
CA ARG A 17 2.56 -21.54 -12.85
C ARG A 17 1.84 -22.71 -12.18
N TYR A 18 0.54 -22.59 -11.96
CA TYR A 18 -0.23 -23.63 -11.28
C TYR A 18 -0.32 -24.90 -12.13
N ILE A 19 -0.50 -24.76 -13.43
CA ILE A 19 -0.48 -25.89 -14.37
C ILE A 19 0.89 -26.60 -14.36
N ARG A 20 2.00 -25.86 -14.27
CA ARG A 20 3.34 -26.46 -14.13
C ARG A 20 3.49 -27.24 -12.83
N ALA A 21 3.10 -26.66 -11.70
CA ALA A 21 3.11 -27.34 -10.41
C ALA A 21 2.22 -28.61 -10.42
N LEU A 22 1.05 -28.55 -11.06
CA LEU A 22 0.20 -29.74 -11.25
C LEU A 22 0.89 -30.82 -12.10
N THR A 23 1.63 -30.43 -13.13
CA THR A 23 2.38 -31.37 -13.97
C THR A 23 3.47 -32.08 -13.18
N GLU A 24 4.17 -31.36 -12.29
CA GLU A 24 5.16 -31.95 -11.36
C GLU A 24 4.51 -32.94 -10.39
N ILE A 25 3.33 -32.61 -9.85
CA ILE A 25 2.56 -33.53 -9.00
C ILE A 25 2.12 -34.76 -9.79
N GLU A 26 1.65 -34.60 -11.02
CA GLU A 26 1.29 -35.72 -11.90
C GLU A 26 2.49 -36.64 -12.20
N GLN A 27 3.68 -36.07 -12.38
CA GLN A 27 4.92 -36.83 -12.54
C GLN A 27 5.28 -37.60 -11.27
N LEU A 28 5.18 -36.97 -10.09
CA LEU A 28 5.38 -37.63 -8.81
C LEU A 28 4.41 -38.81 -8.64
N MET A 29 3.12 -38.59 -8.92
CA MET A 29 2.11 -39.65 -8.91
C MET A 29 2.43 -40.79 -9.88
N TYR A 30 2.99 -40.49 -11.05
CA TYR A 30 3.37 -41.51 -12.03
C TYR A 30 4.54 -42.37 -11.54
N VAL A 31 5.52 -41.77 -10.86
CA VAL A 31 6.66 -42.49 -10.25
C VAL A 31 6.18 -43.44 -9.16
N HIS A 32 5.23 -43.00 -8.33
CA HIS A 32 4.67 -43.78 -7.23
C HIS A 32 3.41 -44.59 -7.61
N LYS A 33 3.14 -44.82 -8.89
CA LYS A 33 1.88 -45.44 -9.36
C LYS A 33 1.56 -46.81 -8.76
N GLU A 34 2.55 -47.54 -8.25
CA GLU A 34 2.35 -48.86 -7.63
C GLU A 34 1.80 -48.74 -6.20
N GLU A 35 1.98 -47.60 -5.55
CA GLU A 35 1.54 -47.29 -4.19
C GLU A 35 0.18 -46.53 -4.17
N LEU A 36 -0.29 -46.10 -5.35
CA LEU A 36 -1.41 -45.17 -5.50
C LEU A 36 -2.55 -45.77 -6.32
N VAL A 37 -3.78 -45.44 -5.94
CA VAL A 37 -4.97 -45.60 -6.78
C VAL A 37 -5.32 -44.25 -7.38
N ILE A 38 -5.01 -44.04 -8.66
CA ILE A 38 -5.34 -42.80 -9.37
C ILE A 38 -6.85 -42.75 -9.66
N LEU A 39 -7.49 -41.67 -9.23
CA LEU A 39 -8.94 -41.43 -9.34
C LEU A 39 -9.23 -40.17 -10.16
N ASN A 40 -8.35 -39.85 -11.11
CA ASN A 40 -8.40 -38.60 -11.87
C ASN A 40 -9.74 -38.39 -12.56
N SER A 41 -10.19 -37.14 -12.56
CA SER A 41 -11.38 -36.67 -13.27
C SER A 41 -11.03 -35.49 -14.17
N ASP A 42 -11.97 -35.07 -15.03
CA ASP A 42 -11.76 -33.99 -15.98
C ASP A 42 -11.34 -32.68 -15.31
N ASN A 43 -11.86 -32.41 -14.10
CA ASN A 43 -11.66 -31.15 -13.40
C ASN A 43 -10.82 -31.25 -12.11
N ILE A 44 -10.52 -32.46 -11.65
CA ILE A 44 -9.84 -32.70 -10.36
C ILE A 44 -8.74 -33.75 -10.56
N LEU A 45 -7.52 -33.38 -10.18
CA LEU A 45 -6.42 -34.32 -9.96
C LEU A 45 -6.67 -35.02 -8.62
N LYS A 46 -6.77 -36.35 -8.61
CA LYS A 46 -7.18 -37.08 -7.42
C LYS A 46 -6.50 -38.44 -7.35
N PHE A 47 -5.99 -38.79 -6.18
CA PHE A 47 -5.51 -40.14 -5.91
C PHE A 47 -5.87 -40.58 -4.49
N LYS A 48 -5.82 -41.89 -4.28
CA LYS A 48 -5.95 -42.51 -2.98
C LYS A 48 -4.64 -43.24 -2.68
N ILE A 49 -4.09 -42.98 -1.49
CA ILE A 49 -2.97 -43.74 -0.91
C ILE A 49 -3.48 -44.34 0.39
N GLN A 50 -3.42 -45.67 0.50
CA GLN A 50 -4.04 -46.42 1.60
C GLN A 50 -5.53 -46.04 1.80
N ASN A 51 -5.87 -45.43 2.95
CA ASN A 51 -7.21 -44.93 3.29
C ASN A 51 -7.37 -43.41 3.11
N SER A 52 -6.31 -42.72 2.70
CA SER A 52 -6.28 -41.26 2.56
C SER A 52 -6.51 -40.85 1.12
N ILE A 53 -7.26 -39.77 0.92
CA ILE A 53 -7.58 -39.23 -0.41
C ILE A 53 -6.97 -37.85 -0.53
N PHE A 54 -6.17 -37.66 -1.58
CA PHE A 54 -5.65 -36.37 -2.00
C PHE A 54 -6.41 -35.89 -3.23
N TRP A 55 -6.69 -34.58 -3.30
CA TRP A 55 -7.34 -34.00 -4.47
C TRP A 55 -6.98 -32.52 -4.66
N LEU A 56 -6.76 -32.11 -5.91
CA LEU A 56 -6.56 -30.71 -6.28
C LEU A 56 -7.43 -30.35 -7.49
N PRO A 57 -8.04 -29.15 -7.54
CA PRO A 57 -8.73 -28.68 -8.72
C PRO A 57 -7.73 -28.42 -9.86
N LYS A 58 -8.01 -28.86 -11.08
CA LYS A 58 -7.14 -28.57 -12.23
C LYS A 58 -7.15 -27.10 -12.64
N ASN A 59 -8.21 -26.36 -12.28
CA ASN A 59 -8.31 -24.93 -12.51
C ASN A 59 -8.05 -24.17 -11.19
N PRO A 60 -7.04 -23.27 -11.17
CA PRO A 60 -6.65 -22.56 -9.95
C PRO A 60 -7.71 -21.62 -9.40
N ILE A 61 -8.70 -21.22 -10.20
CA ILE A 61 -9.83 -20.40 -9.72
C ILE A 61 -10.62 -21.13 -8.62
N TYR A 62 -10.59 -22.47 -8.62
CA TYR A 62 -11.25 -23.29 -7.60
C TYR A 62 -10.31 -23.72 -6.48
N LEU A 63 -9.04 -23.30 -6.51
CA LEU A 63 -8.09 -23.59 -5.44
C LEU A 63 -8.39 -22.69 -4.23
N ASN A 64 -9.06 -23.27 -3.24
CA ASN A 64 -9.28 -22.65 -1.94
C ASN A 64 -8.37 -23.32 -0.89
N THR A 65 -8.44 -22.83 0.35
CA THR A 65 -7.85 -23.53 1.50
C THR A 65 -8.42 -24.95 1.62
N ILE A 66 -7.52 -25.95 1.67
CA ILE A 66 -7.88 -27.38 1.68
C ILE A 66 -7.13 -28.08 2.81
N TYR A 67 -7.85 -28.96 3.52
CA TYR A 67 -7.29 -29.81 4.58
C TYR A 67 -7.57 -31.28 4.26
N TYR A 68 -6.54 -32.10 4.44
CA TYR A 68 -6.57 -33.55 4.31
C TYR A 68 -6.49 -34.16 5.70
N ARG A 69 -7.49 -34.98 6.02
CA ARG A 69 -7.48 -35.79 7.22
C ARG A 69 -6.91 -37.17 6.89
N ILE A 70 -5.81 -37.52 7.53
CA ILE A 70 -5.13 -38.80 7.40
C ILE A 70 -5.46 -39.64 8.64
N THR A 71 -6.03 -40.83 8.42
CA THR A 71 -6.44 -41.75 9.50
C THR A 71 -6.05 -43.19 9.16
N GLY A 72 -5.40 -43.88 10.11
CA GLY A 72 -4.98 -45.27 9.93
C GLY A 72 -4.38 -45.85 11.21
N ASN A 73 -4.26 -47.18 11.24
CA ASN A 73 -3.81 -47.95 12.41
C ASN A 73 -2.36 -48.44 12.29
N ASP A 74 -1.81 -48.62 11.07
CA ASP A 74 -0.43 -49.04 10.81
C ASP A 74 0.10 -48.35 9.53
N ASP A 75 1.38 -47.94 9.53
CA ASP A 75 2.16 -47.37 8.42
C ASP A 75 1.57 -46.13 7.71
N LEU A 76 1.25 -45.08 8.48
CA LEU A 76 0.78 -43.79 7.93
C LEU A 76 1.87 -42.97 7.23
N GLN A 77 3.13 -43.35 7.39
CA GLN A 77 4.28 -42.55 6.98
C GLN A 77 4.27 -42.28 5.46
N SER A 78 4.08 -43.32 4.64
CA SER A 78 4.01 -43.19 3.18
C SER A 78 2.88 -42.25 2.71
N ALA A 79 1.70 -42.32 3.36
CA ALA A 79 0.58 -41.44 3.05
C ALA A 79 0.86 -39.98 3.42
N ILE A 80 1.51 -39.76 4.57
CA ILE A 80 1.91 -38.42 5.03
C ILE A 80 2.96 -37.83 4.12
N GLU A 81 4.05 -38.57 3.85
CA GLU A 81 5.16 -38.13 3.01
C GLU A 81 4.69 -37.78 1.60
N MET A 82 3.88 -38.64 0.97
CA MET A 82 3.36 -38.38 -0.37
C MET A 82 2.43 -37.16 -0.43
N ILE A 83 1.49 -37.02 0.52
CA ILE A 83 0.59 -35.86 0.56
C ILE A 83 1.39 -34.59 0.85
N TRP A 84 2.36 -34.67 1.75
CA TRP A 84 3.22 -33.56 2.11
C TRP A 84 4.11 -33.11 0.95
N ASP A 85 4.71 -34.03 0.20
CA ASP A 85 5.51 -33.69 -0.99
C ASP A 85 4.65 -32.99 -2.07
N CYS A 86 3.41 -33.44 -2.30
CA CYS A 86 2.47 -32.74 -3.18
C CYS A 86 2.20 -31.30 -2.71
N LEU A 87 2.02 -31.10 -1.40
CA LEU A 87 1.82 -29.77 -0.81
C LEU A 87 3.09 -28.91 -0.90
N CYS A 88 4.26 -29.51 -0.70
CA CYS A 88 5.56 -28.86 -0.84
C CYS A 88 5.80 -28.39 -2.27
N ILE A 89 5.45 -29.17 -3.30
CA ILE A 89 5.53 -28.73 -4.71
C ILE A 89 4.72 -27.44 -4.93
N LEU A 90 3.51 -27.35 -4.35
CA LEU A 90 2.71 -26.13 -4.43
C LEU A 90 3.37 -24.97 -3.67
N LYS A 91 3.82 -25.19 -2.42
CA LYS A 91 4.46 -24.14 -1.61
C LYS A 91 5.80 -23.66 -2.18
N GLU A 92 6.55 -24.55 -2.83
CA GLU A 92 7.76 -24.26 -3.58
C GLU A 92 7.46 -23.34 -4.77
N ASN A 93 6.37 -23.61 -5.47
CA ASN A 93 5.92 -22.84 -6.62
C ASN A 93 5.16 -21.56 -6.25
N PHE A 94 4.67 -21.40 -5.02
CA PHE A 94 3.96 -20.19 -4.57
C PHE A 94 4.31 -19.77 -3.13
N PRO A 95 5.57 -19.41 -2.84
CA PRO A 95 6.03 -19.07 -1.50
C PRO A 95 5.22 -17.96 -0.81
N SER A 96 4.77 -16.94 -1.56
CA SER A 96 4.04 -15.79 -1.01
C SER A 96 2.53 -16.00 -0.89
N LYS A 97 1.95 -16.93 -1.64
CA LYS A 97 0.48 -17.07 -1.80
C LYS A 97 -0.10 -18.26 -1.05
N LEU A 98 0.74 -19.24 -0.72
CA LEU A 98 0.31 -20.47 -0.08
C LEU A 98 1.03 -20.65 1.25
N GLU A 99 0.38 -21.27 2.22
CA GLU A 99 0.98 -21.68 3.49
C GLU A 99 0.65 -23.14 3.78
N LEU A 100 1.62 -23.86 4.34
CA LEU A 100 1.43 -25.26 4.72
C LEU A 100 0.79 -25.33 6.09
N TYR A 101 -0.25 -26.14 6.21
CA TYR A 101 -0.90 -26.43 7.49
C TYR A 101 -0.57 -27.85 7.92
N GLN A 102 -0.28 -28.03 9.21
CA GLN A 102 -0.07 -29.32 9.81
C GLN A 102 -0.58 -29.36 11.26
N GLU A 103 -1.13 -30.50 11.66
CA GLU A 103 -1.61 -30.75 13.02
C GLU A 103 -1.38 -32.21 13.41
N ASN A 104 -0.94 -32.44 14.64
CA ASN A 104 -0.68 -33.77 15.22
C ASN A 104 0.41 -34.58 14.48
N ILE A 105 1.44 -33.91 13.94
CA ILE A 105 2.54 -34.53 13.17
C ILE A 105 3.87 -34.60 13.96
N ASP A 106 3.85 -34.32 15.26
CA ASP A 106 5.05 -34.18 16.11
C ASP A 106 5.97 -35.43 16.14
N GLU A 107 5.45 -36.59 15.77
CA GLU A 107 6.21 -37.85 15.66
C GLU A 107 7.02 -37.97 14.36
N PHE A 108 6.85 -37.05 13.41
CA PHE A 108 7.54 -37.02 12.11
C PHE A 108 8.54 -35.85 12.08
N ASN A 109 9.73 -36.06 11.51
CA ASN A 109 10.86 -35.14 11.65
C ASN A 109 10.76 -33.90 10.73
N LEU A 110 9.91 -32.94 11.10
CA LEU A 110 9.56 -31.76 10.29
C LEU A 110 10.71 -30.76 10.06
N ASN A 111 11.69 -30.69 10.97
CA ASN A 111 12.78 -29.71 10.89
C ASN A 111 13.70 -29.92 9.66
N GLU A 112 13.80 -31.16 9.18
CA GLU A 112 14.50 -31.46 7.92
C GLU A 112 13.71 -30.95 6.71
N TRP A 113 12.38 -30.94 6.80
CA TRP A 113 11.50 -30.58 5.70
C TRP A 113 11.43 -29.07 5.44
N GLU A 114 11.51 -28.22 6.47
CA GLU A 114 11.56 -26.76 6.28
C GLU A 114 12.87 -26.32 5.59
N ASN A 115 14.00 -26.91 5.99
CA ASN A 115 15.30 -26.66 5.35
C ASN A 115 15.34 -27.18 3.90
N GLU A 116 14.75 -28.34 3.65
CA GLU A 116 14.62 -28.92 2.32
C GLU A 116 13.70 -28.09 1.43
N LEU A 117 12.57 -27.63 1.94
CA LEU A 117 11.66 -26.72 1.21
C LEU A 117 12.36 -25.41 0.83
N LEU A 118 13.11 -24.81 1.77
CA LEU A 118 13.92 -23.63 1.47
C LEU A 118 14.97 -23.95 0.40
N ARG A 119 15.63 -25.10 0.47
CA ARG A 119 16.62 -25.53 -0.55
C ARG A 119 15.97 -25.66 -1.94
N ARG A 120 14.80 -26.28 -2.04
CA ARG A 120 14.02 -26.42 -3.28
C ARG A 120 13.62 -25.06 -3.85
N GLN A 121 13.09 -24.17 -2.99
CA GLN A 121 12.75 -22.79 -3.36
C GLN A 121 13.95 -22.00 -3.89
N LEU A 122 15.11 -22.08 -3.22
CA LEU A 122 16.34 -21.43 -3.66
C LEU A 122 16.87 -22.01 -4.99
N ASN A 123 16.73 -23.31 -5.22
CA ASN A 123 17.09 -23.93 -6.49
C ASN A 123 16.21 -23.42 -7.64
N ASN A 124 14.91 -23.28 -7.43
CA ASN A 124 14.01 -22.71 -8.44
C ASN A 124 14.35 -21.26 -8.78
N LEU A 125 14.72 -20.47 -7.77
CA LEU A 125 15.21 -19.11 -7.98
C LEU A 125 16.51 -19.08 -8.80
N ASN A 126 17.45 -19.98 -8.51
CA ASN A 126 18.75 -20.06 -9.21
C ASN A 126 18.66 -20.62 -10.63
N ASN A 127 17.75 -21.57 -10.88
CA ASN A 127 17.58 -22.22 -12.18
C ASN A 127 16.78 -21.37 -13.19
N ARG A 128 16.36 -20.18 -12.80
CA ARG A 128 15.69 -19.23 -13.69
C ARG A 128 16.63 -18.85 -14.83
N GLN A 129 16.13 -18.88 -16.06
CA GLN A 129 16.90 -18.43 -17.22
C GLN A 129 17.28 -16.96 -17.02
N SER A 130 18.58 -16.70 -16.98
CA SER A 130 19.23 -15.58 -16.30
C SER A 130 18.95 -14.16 -16.86
N ASN A 131 18.05 -14.01 -17.85
CA ASN A 131 17.85 -12.76 -18.58
C ASN A 131 16.42 -12.21 -18.53
N GLU A 132 15.44 -12.94 -17.98
CA GLU A 132 14.06 -12.42 -17.89
C GLU A 132 13.86 -11.56 -16.63
N PRO A 133 13.23 -10.39 -16.72
CA PRO A 133 12.92 -9.58 -15.55
C PRO A 133 11.93 -10.31 -14.63
N LEU A 134 12.05 -10.13 -13.30
CA LEU A 134 11.09 -10.67 -12.33
C LEU A 134 9.74 -9.96 -12.48
N THR A 135 8.66 -10.76 -12.55
CA THR A 135 7.28 -10.29 -12.44
C THR A 135 6.96 -9.88 -11.01
N LYS A 136 5.86 -9.12 -10.81
CA LYS A 136 5.43 -8.69 -9.47
C LYS A 136 5.24 -9.86 -8.51
N ASP A 137 4.57 -10.92 -8.96
CA ASP A 137 4.34 -12.12 -8.15
C ASP A 137 5.65 -12.81 -7.76
N GLU A 138 6.62 -12.89 -8.67
CA GLU A 138 7.94 -13.48 -8.37
C GLU A 138 8.74 -12.62 -7.39
N ILE A 139 8.57 -11.30 -7.40
CA ILE A 139 9.22 -10.41 -6.42
C ILE A 139 8.66 -10.68 -5.02
N GLU A 140 7.33 -10.80 -4.88
CA GLU A 140 6.66 -11.16 -3.63
C GLU A 140 7.13 -12.53 -3.12
N ASP A 141 7.29 -13.51 -4.03
CA ASP A 141 7.84 -14.83 -3.71
C ASP A 141 9.29 -14.76 -3.21
N VAL A 142 10.16 -13.95 -3.83
CA VAL A 142 11.55 -13.78 -3.39
C VAL A 142 11.61 -13.14 -2.00
N PHE A 143 10.74 -12.19 -1.67
CA PHE A 143 10.64 -11.64 -0.32
C PHE A 143 10.14 -12.67 0.70
N ALA A 144 9.16 -13.51 0.33
CA ALA A 144 8.69 -14.59 1.19
C ALA A 144 9.82 -15.60 1.48
N ILE A 145 10.59 -16.00 0.47
CA ILE A 145 11.75 -16.88 0.62
C ILE A 145 12.84 -16.21 1.47
N LEU A 146 13.08 -14.91 1.29
CA LEU A 146 14.02 -14.13 2.11
C LEU A 146 13.62 -14.16 3.58
N ASN A 147 12.33 -14.09 3.90
CA ASN A 147 11.83 -14.15 5.28
C ASN A 147 12.08 -15.52 5.91
N ILE A 148 11.78 -16.59 5.16
CA ILE A 148 12.06 -17.96 5.61
C ILE A 148 13.56 -18.16 5.82
N ALA A 149 14.40 -17.69 4.88
CA ALA A 149 15.86 -17.75 5.02
C ALA A 149 16.39 -16.93 6.20
N GLN A 150 15.70 -15.86 6.59
CA GLN A 150 16.02 -15.08 7.79
C GLN A 150 15.65 -15.84 9.07
N GLN A 151 14.44 -16.40 9.14
CA GLN A 151 13.96 -17.18 10.29
C GLN A 151 14.84 -18.42 10.55
N LEU A 152 15.24 -19.12 9.48
CA LEU A 152 16.12 -20.29 9.53
C LEU A 152 17.62 -19.94 9.61
N GLN A 153 17.98 -18.65 9.70
CA GLN A 153 19.37 -18.17 9.74
C GLN A 153 20.24 -18.66 8.55
N ASN A 154 19.62 -18.89 7.39
CA ASN A 154 20.29 -19.36 6.19
C ASN A 154 20.94 -18.18 5.43
N ILE A 155 22.20 -17.91 5.76
CA ILE A 155 22.98 -16.77 5.21
C ILE A 155 23.08 -16.84 3.68
N LYS A 156 23.32 -18.02 3.10
CA LYS A 156 23.44 -18.20 1.64
C LYS A 156 22.12 -17.94 0.93
N GLY A 157 21.01 -18.40 1.51
CA GLY A 157 19.66 -18.15 0.98
C GLY A 157 19.32 -16.67 0.96
N GLN A 158 19.67 -15.95 2.04
CA GLN A 158 19.50 -14.49 2.10
C GLN A 158 20.31 -13.79 1.00
N GLU A 159 21.55 -14.19 0.78
CA GLU A 159 22.41 -13.61 -0.27
C GLU A 159 21.84 -13.81 -1.67
N ILE A 160 21.38 -15.02 -2.00
CA ILE A 160 20.74 -15.34 -3.29
C ILE A 160 19.52 -14.43 -3.52
N CYS A 161 18.64 -14.33 -2.53
CA CYS A 161 17.43 -13.52 -2.62
C CYS A 161 17.76 -12.03 -2.79
N LEU A 162 18.71 -11.50 -2.00
CA LEU A 162 19.13 -10.10 -2.09
C LEU A 162 19.80 -9.77 -3.44
N ASN A 163 20.57 -10.70 -4.01
CA ASN A 163 21.18 -10.52 -5.32
C ASN A 163 20.12 -10.47 -6.43
N LEU A 164 19.14 -11.37 -6.39
CA LEU A 164 18.00 -11.35 -7.31
C LEU A 164 17.17 -10.07 -7.19
N LEU A 165 16.86 -9.63 -5.96
CA LEU A 165 16.13 -8.38 -5.73
C LEU A 165 16.92 -7.16 -6.22
N ASN A 166 18.25 -7.16 -6.11
CA ASN A 166 19.08 -6.08 -6.67
C ASN A 166 19.05 -6.01 -8.20
N GLN A 167 18.71 -7.10 -8.89
CA GLN A 167 18.54 -7.13 -10.34
C GLN A 167 17.16 -6.63 -10.80
N VAL A 168 16.18 -6.57 -9.89
CA VAL A 168 14.82 -6.10 -10.19
C VAL A 168 14.85 -4.66 -10.70
N GLN A 169 14.07 -4.40 -11.75
CA GLN A 169 13.94 -3.05 -12.29
C GLN A 169 13.33 -2.10 -11.23
N PRO A 170 13.94 -0.92 -11.02
CA PRO A 170 13.45 0.15 -10.14
C PRO A 170 11.94 0.28 -9.97
N PHE A 171 11.20 0.30 -11.08
CA PHE A 171 9.75 0.55 -11.10
C PHE A 171 8.96 -0.46 -10.25
N PHE A 172 9.33 -1.75 -10.25
CA PHE A 172 8.62 -2.76 -9.45
C PHE A 172 8.90 -2.65 -7.95
N LEU A 173 10.00 -1.99 -7.58
CA LEU A 173 10.37 -1.76 -6.19
C LEU A 173 9.58 -0.59 -5.56
N GLN A 174 8.88 0.23 -6.38
CA GLN A 174 8.03 1.33 -5.91
C GLN A 174 6.74 0.85 -5.24
N THR A 175 6.30 -0.37 -5.55
CA THR A 175 5.03 -0.94 -5.06
C THR A 175 5.21 -1.92 -3.90
N LEU A 176 6.40 -1.97 -3.29
CA LEU A 176 6.67 -2.85 -2.16
C LEU A 176 5.92 -2.40 -0.90
N SER A 177 5.40 -3.36 -0.14
CA SER A 177 4.80 -3.10 1.15
C SER A 177 5.84 -2.67 2.19
N GLN A 178 5.41 -1.94 3.21
CA GLN A 178 6.28 -1.51 4.31
C GLN A 178 6.93 -2.71 5.03
N SER A 179 6.22 -3.83 5.15
CA SER A 179 6.76 -5.05 5.77
C SER A 179 8.03 -5.55 5.10
N TYR A 180 8.14 -5.44 3.77
CA TYR A 180 9.35 -5.81 3.04
C TYR A 180 10.49 -4.81 3.24
N LEU A 181 10.18 -3.52 3.41
CA LEU A 181 11.18 -2.51 3.74
C LEU A 181 11.74 -2.71 5.14
N ASP A 182 10.87 -2.94 6.12
CA ASP A 182 11.26 -3.21 7.51
C ASP A 182 12.15 -4.47 7.59
N GLN A 183 11.82 -5.51 6.81
CA GLN A 183 12.64 -6.70 6.67
C GLN A 183 14.03 -6.40 6.10
N LEU A 184 14.11 -5.59 5.03
CA LEU A 184 15.39 -5.17 4.45
C LEU A 184 16.23 -4.32 5.41
N GLU A 185 15.60 -3.44 6.20
CA GLU A 185 16.28 -2.65 7.21
C GLU A 185 16.85 -3.51 8.34
N GLN A 186 16.14 -4.57 8.75
CA GLN A 186 16.65 -5.54 9.71
C GLN A 186 17.87 -6.28 9.16
N ILE A 187 17.79 -6.76 7.92
CA ILE A 187 18.91 -7.46 7.26
C ILE A 187 20.09 -6.51 7.02
N ALA A 188 19.83 -5.22 6.73
CA ALA A 188 20.85 -4.20 6.57
C ALA A 188 21.62 -3.86 7.86
N LYS A 189 21.07 -4.21 9.03
CA LYS A 189 21.77 -4.13 10.33
C LYS A 189 22.60 -5.38 10.62
N GLY A 190 22.46 -6.44 9.82
CA GLY A 190 23.12 -7.74 9.99
C GLY A 190 24.31 -7.97 9.04
N GLN A 191 24.55 -9.24 8.71
CA GLN A 191 25.73 -9.68 7.95
C GLN A 191 25.73 -9.22 6.48
N HIS A 192 24.55 -9.08 5.86
CA HIS A 192 24.39 -8.68 4.45
C HIS A 192 24.24 -7.16 4.26
N LYS A 193 24.81 -6.38 5.19
CA LYS A 193 24.71 -4.91 5.24
C LYS A 193 24.96 -4.23 3.90
N ILE A 194 25.98 -4.65 3.14
CA ILE A 194 26.37 -3.99 1.89
C ILE A 194 25.30 -4.19 0.80
N ILE A 195 24.87 -5.43 0.59
CA ILE A 195 23.91 -5.81 -0.46
C ILE A 195 22.51 -5.29 -0.14
N ALA A 196 22.10 -5.38 1.14
CA ALA A 196 20.81 -4.85 1.61
C ALA A 196 20.77 -3.32 1.56
N ASN A 197 21.83 -2.60 1.95
CA ASN A 197 21.88 -1.14 1.81
C ASN A 197 21.95 -0.70 0.34
N SER A 198 22.56 -1.48 -0.55
CA SER A 198 22.51 -1.21 -2.00
C SER A 198 21.06 -1.25 -2.50
N LEU A 199 20.30 -2.28 -2.10
CA LEU A 199 18.89 -2.41 -2.46
C LEU A 199 18.04 -1.30 -1.84
N LEU A 200 18.21 -1.01 -0.54
CA LEU A 200 17.53 0.11 0.13
C LEU A 200 17.84 1.43 -0.54
N ASN A 201 19.10 1.71 -0.89
CA ASN A 201 19.46 2.92 -1.62
C ASN A 201 18.88 2.95 -3.02
N LYS A 202 18.75 1.80 -3.70
CA LYS A 202 18.07 1.70 -5.00
C LYS A 202 16.59 2.01 -4.85
N ILE A 203 15.93 1.46 -3.83
CA ILE A 203 14.53 1.75 -3.49
C ILE A 203 14.36 3.25 -3.18
N ILE A 204 15.18 3.79 -2.27
CA ILE A 204 15.16 5.20 -1.85
C ILE A 204 15.38 6.13 -3.06
N LYS A 205 16.38 5.86 -3.90
CA LYS A 205 16.66 6.65 -5.12
C LYS A 205 15.49 6.66 -6.09
N VAL A 206 14.77 5.55 -6.16
CA VAL A 206 13.65 5.40 -7.08
C VAL A 206 12.42 6.07 -6.49
N THR A 207 12.10 5.88 -5.22
CA THR A 207 11.08 6.69 -4.53
C THR A 207 11.40 8.19 -4.55
N SER A 208 12.67 8.60 -4.46
CA SER A 208 13.08 10.00 -4.54
C SER A 208 13.03 10.56 -5.95
N ASN A 209 13.33 9.76 -6.99
CA ASN A 209 13.24 10.19 -8.39
C ASN A 209 11.81 10.26 -8.90
N THR A 210 10.90 9.42 -8.37
CA THR A 210 9.45 9.53 -8.65
C THR A 210 8.85 10.75 -7.94
N ASN A 211 9.41 11.15 -6.80
CA ASN A 211 9.06 12.38 -6.08
C ASN A 211 9.75 13.65 -6.65
N ASN A 212 10.66 13.55 -7.61
CA ASN A 212 11.29 14.72 -8.23
C ASN A 212 10.48 15.30 -9.41
N GLN A 213 9.38 14.66 -9.82
CA GLN A 213 8.43 15.25 -10.77
C GLN A 213 7.10 15.69 -10.15
N ILE A 214 6.81 15.28 -8.91
CA ILE A 214 5.64 15.74 -8.18
C ILE A 214 6.06 15.92 -6.71
N THR A 215 5.90 17.15 -6.19
CA THR A 215 6.14 17.62 -4.81
C THR A 215 7.56 18.06 -4.41
N GLN A 216 7.72 19.39 -4.41
CA GLN A 216 8.69 20.11 -3.59
C GLN A 216 8.58 19.67 -2.12
N ARG A 217 9.72 19.29 -1.54
CA ARG A 217 10.09 19.22 -0.10
C ARG A 217 8.94 19.27 0.90
N SER A 218 8.53 18.11 1.42
CA SER A 218 7.87 18.02 2.73
C SER A 218 8.91 18.08 3.86
N SER A 219 8.55 18.73 4.95
CA SER A 219 9.37 18.84 6.17
C SER A 219 9.15 17.63 7.08
N ASN A 220 10.08 17.36 8.02
CA ASN A 220 10.01 16.22 8.96
C ASN A 220 8.70 16.14 9.77
N HIS A 221 7.95 17.23 9.93
CA HIS A 221 6.66 17.24 10.63
C HIS A 221 5.47 16.77 9.76
N ASP A 222 5.54 16.95 8.43
CA ASP A 222 4.51 16.43 7.53
C ASP A 222 4.50 14.89 7.56
N SER A 223 5.68 14.28 7.73
CA SER A 223 5.84 12.83 7.98
C SER A 223 5.30 12.36 9.33
N GLU A 224 5.39 13.16 10.40
CA GLU A 224 4.82 12.79 11.72
C GLU A 224 3.29 12.77 11.70
N LEU A 225 2.65 13.80 11.14
CA LEU A 225 1.19 13.84 11.04
C LEU A 225 0.64 12.76 10.10
N ILE A 226 1.30 12.50 8.97
CA ILE A 226 0.96 11.38 8.07
C ILE A 226 1.18 10.02 8.76
N ASN A 227 2.22 9.89 9.58
CA ASN A 227 2.46 8.68 10.38
C ASN A 227 1.36 8.47 11.43
N ILE A 228 0.80 9.53 12.02
CA ILE A 228 -0.36 9.42 12.93
C ILE A 228 -1.59 8.84 12.20
N ILE A 229 -1.82 9.22 10.93
CA ILE A 229 -2.89 8.63 10.10
C ILE A 229 -2.63 7.14 9.83
N ARG A 230 -1.38 6.80 9.49
CA ARG A 230 -0.97 5.46 9.05
C ARG A 230 -0.78 4.46 10.19
N GLN A 231 -0.52 4.95 11.40
CA GLN A 231 -0.34 4.14 12.61
C GLN A 231 -1.60 4.02 13.46
N ASN A 232 -2.73 4.64 13.06
CA ASN A 232 -3.97 4.54 13.83
C ASN A 232 -4.53 3.10 13.76
N PRO A 233 -4.47 2.31 14.85
CA PRO A 233 -4.80 0.89 14.84
C PRO A 233 -6.29 0.62 14.67
N ARG A 234 -7.14 1.66 14.63
CA ARG A 234 -8.60 1.55 14.51
C ARG A 234 -9.10 1.27 13.10
N TYR A 235 -8.29 1.52 12.06
CA TYR A 235 -8.73 1.39 10.67
C TYR A 235 -7.98 0.26 9.98
N GLU A 236 -8.61 -0.91 9.87
CA GLU A 236 -8.06 -2.04 9.14
C GLU A 236 -7.95 -1.74 7.64
N GLN A 237 -6.85 -2.22 7.04
CA GLN A 237 -6.63 -2.12 5.60
C GLN A 237 -7.65 -3.00 4.87
N GLN A 238 -8.64 -2.38 4.22
CA GLN A 238 -9.73 -3.12 3.58
C GLN A 238 -9.29 -3.83 2.29
N PHE A 239 -9.84 -5.02 2.08
CA PHE A 239 -9.40 -5.99 1.07
C PHE A 239 -9.87 -5.71 -0.38
N SER A 240 -10.80 -4.77 -0.60
CA SER A 240 -11.30 -4.48 -1.96
C SER A 240 -11.61 -3.01 -2.23
N ASN A 241 -11.43 -2.57 -3.48
CA ASN A 241 -11.78 -1.23 -3.95
C ASN A 241 -13.25 -0.88 -3.69
N SER A 242 -14.16 -1.85 -3.84
CA SER A 242 -15.58 -1.68 -3.59
C SER A 242 -15.87 -1.40 -2.12
N SER A 243 -15.17 -2.09 -1.22
CA SER A 243 -15.27 -1.86 0.23
C SER A 243 -14.77 -0.47 0.60
N ILE A 244 -13.63 -0.04 0.04
CA ILE A 244 -13.07 1.30 0.26
C ILE A 244 -14.06 2.37 -0.21
N ILE A 245 -14.60 2.24 -1.44
CA ILE A 245 -15.60 3.17 -1.98
C ILE A 245 -16.83 3.24 -1.08
N PHE A 246 -17.34 2.09 -0.65
CA PHE A 246 -18.51 2.03 0.23
C PHE A 246 -18.22 2.76 1.55
N GLN A 247 -17.10 2.47 2.21
CA GLN A 247 -16.75 3.12 3.47
C GLN A 247 -16.55 4.63 3.33
N MET A 248 -15.92 5.08 2.24
CA MET A 248 -15.75 6.50 1.96
C MET A 248 -17.08 7.23 1.70
N LYS A 249 -18.08 6.54 1.15
CA LYS A 249 -19.42 7.11 0.95
C LYS A 249 -20.23 7.13 2.24
N GLU A 250 -20.16 6.07 3.03
CA GLU A 250 -21.05 5.88 4.18
C GLU A 250 -20.53 6.53 5.47
N THR A 251 -19.21 6.57 5.69
CA THR A 251 -18.66 7.12 6.93
C THR A 251 -18.98 8.61 7.10
N ASN A 252 -19.19 9.00 8.34
CA ASN A 252 -19.29 10.40 8.78
C ASN A 252 -18.10 10.79 9.68
N GLU A 253 -17.03 9.97 9.70
CA GLU A 253 -15.80 10.26 10.43
C GLU A 253 -14.75 10.85 9.48
N ILE A 254 -14.38 12.12 9.68
CA ILE A 254 -13.41 12.82 8.82
C ILE A 254 -12.02 12.18 8.86
N ASP A 255 -11.60 11.66 10.01
CA ASP A 255 -10.31 10.98 10.19
C ASP A 255 -10.24 9.72 9.32
N ARG A 256 -11.35 8.99 9.23
CA ARG A 256 -11.48 7.79 8.42
C ARG A 256 -11.49 8.11 6.93
N ILE A 257 -12.10 9.23 6.54
CA ILE A 257 -11.99 9.75 5.16
C ILE A 257 -10.54 10.10 4.84
N CYS A 258 -9.84 10.81 5.72
CA CYS A 258 -8.42 11.15 5.55
C CYS A 258 -7.57 9.90 5.35
N PHE A 259 -7.80 8.85 6.14
CA PHE A 259 -7.13 7.57 5.98
C PHE A 259 -7.33 6.97 4.58
N TYR A 260 -8.57 6.93 4.08
CA TYR A 260 -8.84 6.36 2.75
C TYR A 260 -8.38 7.26 1.60
N LEU A 261 -8.36 8.58 1.77
CA LEU A 261 -7.77 9.50 0.79
C LEU A 261 -6.25 9.32 0.69
N ASP A 262 -5.53 9.24 1.81
CA ASP A 262 -4.09 8.93 1.82
C ASP A 262 -3.82 7.55 1.19
N TYR A 263 -4.62 6.53 1.55
CA TYR A 263 -4.51 5.20 0.94
C TYR A 263 -4.72 5.24 -0.58
N THR A 264 -5.73 5.97 -1.06
CA THR A 264 -6.03 6.07 -2.50
C THR A 264 -4.91 6.81 -3.24
N LEU A 265 -4.41 7.91 -2.68
CA LEU A 265 -3.33 8.71 -3.26
C LEU A 265 -2.00 7.96 -3.30
N CYS A 266 -1.64 7.28 -2.21
CA CYS A 266 -0.29 6.70 -2.06
C CYS A 266 -0.21 5.23 -2.45
N LYS A 267 -1.27 4.44 -2.28
CA LYS A 267 -1.23 2.96 -2.41
C LYS A 267 -2.10 2.41 -3.52
N ASN A 268 -3.09 3.17 -4.04
CA ASN A 268 -4.07 2.65 -4.99
C ASN A 268 -4.44 3.63 -6.13
N GLN A 269 -3.49 3.87 -7.03
CA GLN A 269 -3.68 4.74 -8.19
C GLN A 269 -4.75 4.25 -9.19
N ILE A 270 -5.09 2.96 -9.16
CA ILE A 270 -6.17 2.40 -10.01
C ILE A 270 -7.52 2.94 -9.53
N LEU A 271 -7.75 2.93 -8.21
CA LEU A 271 -8.95 3.50 -7.60
C LEU A 271 -9.07 5.01 -7.84
N LEU A 272 -7.95 5.73 -7.83
CA LEU A 272 -7.92 7.17 -8.09
C LEU A 272 -8.59 7.58 -9.42
N LYS A 273 -8.53 6.72 -10.44
CA LYS A 273 -9.17 6.98 -11.74
C LYS A 273 -10.69 6.82 -11.74
N SER A 274 -11.25 6.04 -10.79
CA SER A 274 -12.68 5.72 -10.73
C SER A 274 -13.40 6.34 -9.52
N ILE A 275 -12.67 7.01 -8.63
CA ILE A 275 -13.20 7.51 -7.35
C ILE A 275 -13.97 8.84 -7.46
N LYS A 276 -14.03 9.47 -8.64
CA LYS A 276 -14.70 10.78 -8.83
C LYS A 276 -16.11 10.89 -8.19
N PRO A 277 -17.03 9.93 -8.39
CA PRO A 277 -18.37 10.03 -7.78
C PRO A 277 -18.32 9.97 -6.25
N THR A 278 -17.36 9.23 -5.70
CA THR A 278 -17.14 9.15 -4.25
C THR A 278 -16.59 10.46 -3.69
N ILE A 279 -15.68 11.13 -4.42
CA ILE A 279 -15.16 12.43 -4.01
C ILE A 279 -16.26 13.50 -4.03
N GLN A 280 -17.17 13.47 -5.00
CA GLN A 280 -18.34 14.38 -5.00
C GLN A 280 -19.19 14.20 -3.74
N ILE A 281 -19.46 12.95 -3.35
CA ILE A 281 -20.19 12.65 -2.10
C ILE A 281 -19.44 13.15 -0.87
N ILE A 282 -18.11 13.03 -0.83
CA ILE A 282 -17.30 13.55 0.28
C ILE A 282 -17.38 15.07 0.35
N ILE A 283 -17.30 15.76 -0.79
CA ILE A 283 -17.43 17.22 -0.88
C ILE A 283 -18.81 17.65 -0.39
N ASP A 284 -19.87 16.97 -0.83
CA ASP A 284 -21.25 17.26 -0.42
C ASP A 284 -21.43 17.05 1.08
N LYS A 285 -20.98 15.91 1.62
CA LYS A 285 -21.03 15.62 3.05
C LYS A 285 -20.30 16.65 3.90
N TYR A 286 -19.13 17.10 3.45
CA TYR A 286 -18.37 18.11 4.17
C TYR A 286 -19.07 19.47 4.12
N TYR A 287 -19.51 19.88 2.93
CA TYR A 287 -20.23 21.14 2.74
C TYR A 287 -21.52 21.20 3.56
N ASP A 288 -22.24 20.08 3.67
CA ASP A 288 -23.49 19.97 4.45
C ASP A 288 -23.24 19.77 5.96
N GLY A 289 -21.97 19.71 6.41
CA GLY A 289 -21.60 19.56 7.81
C GLY A 289 -21.84 18.17 8.39
N LEU A 290 -21.98 17.14 7.55
CA LEU A 290 -22.32 15.77 7.96
C LEU A 290 -21.17 15.03 8.65
N TYR A 291 -19.94 15.53 8.57
CA TYR A 291 -18.77 15.00 9.30
C TYR A 291 -18.68 15.48 10.76
N GLY A 292 -19.67 16.26 11.23
CA GLY A 292 -19.67 16.87 12.56
C GLY A 292 -18.93 18.21 12.59
N GLN A 293 -19.41 19.14 13.44
CA GLN A 293 -18.90 20.51 13.55
C GLN A 293 -17.78 20.69 14.59
N ASP A 294 -17.22 19.61 15.12
CA ASP A 294 -16.17 19.69 16.13
C ASP A 294 -14.79 19.39 15.52
N GLN A 295 -13.86 20.31 15.79
CA GLN A 295 -12.53 20.46 15.19
C GLN A 295 -11.68 19.19 15.31
N SER A 296 -11.87 18.22 14.42
CA SER A 296 -10.87 17.17 14.23
C SER A 296 -9.51 17.82 14.02
N GLU A 297 -8.48 17.25 14.64
CA GLU A 297 -7.11 17.70 14.42
C GLU A 297 -6.76 17.69 12.91
N PHE A 298 -7.40 16.82 12.12
CA PHE A 298 -7.20 16.73 10.68
C PHE A 298 -7.76 17.93 9.92
N THR A 299 -8.88 18.52 10.35
CA THR A 299 -9.43 19.73 9.73
C THR A 299 -8.69 20.96 10.26
N LYS A 300 -8.41 20.99 11.57
CA LYS A 300 -7.64 22.06 12.22
C LYS A 300 -6.25 22.22 11.64
N TYR A 301 -5.51 21.14 11.40
CA TYR A 301 -4.16 21.17 10.82
C TYR A 301 -4.14 21.08 9.28
N CYS A 302 -5.28 21.27 8.63
CA CYS A 302 -5.44 21.26 7.17
C CYS A 302 -5.03 19.95 6.47
N VAL A 303 -4.94 18.83 7.19
CA VAL A 303 -4.62 17.50 6.64
C VAL A 303 -5.70 17.04 5.67
N PHE A 304 -6.97 17.13 6.08
CA PHE A 304 -8.11 16.79 5.21
C PHE A 304 -8.09 17.61 3.91
N HIS A 305 -7.90 18.92 4.05
CA HIS A 305 -7.88 19.85 2.93
C HIS A 305 -6.78 19.50 1.93
N THR A 306 -5.57 19.17 2.40
CA THR A 306 -4.47 18.76 1.52
C THR A 306 -4.76 17.45 0.81
N LEU A 307 -5.22 16.42 1.52
CA LEU A 307 -5.53 15.11 0.92
C LEU A 307 -6.66 15.22 -0.10
N LEU A 308 -7.70 15.99 0.21
CA LEU A 308 -8.79 16.28 -0.72
C LEU A 308 -8.25 17.03 -1.96
N GLY A 309 -7.44 18.06 -1.77
CA GLY A 309 -6.87 18.85 -2.86
C GLY A 309 -5.95 18.06 -3.79
N GLN A 310 -5.07 17.25 -3.23
CA GLN A 310 -4.23 16.33 -4.02
C GLN A 310 -5.08 15.33 -4.79
N THR A 311 -6.17 14.84 -4.19
CA THR A 311 -7.10 13.93 -4.87
C THR A 311 -7.81 14.63 -6.04
N ILE A 312 -8.30 15.85 -5.83
CA ILE A 312 -8.97 16.66 -6.87
C ILE A 312 -8.03 16.95 -8.05
N LEU A 313 -6.75 17.25 -7.80
CA LEU A 313 -5.75 17.51 -8.85
C LEU A 313 -5.52 16.31 -9.77
N ASN A 314 -5.80 15.10 -9.30
CA ASN A 314 -5.60 13.85 -10.04
C ASN A 314 -6.88 13.33 -10.73
N ILE A 315 -8.01 14.02 -10.58
CA ILE A 315 -9.32 13.59 -11.10
C ILE A 315 -9.80 14.53 -12.23
N GLN A 316 -10.58 13.99 -13.17
CA GLN A 316 -11.19 14.76 -14.27
C GLN A 316 -12.17 15.85 -13.79
N GLN A 317 -12.36 16.90 -14.59
CA GLN A 317 -13.14 18.11 -14.26
C GLN A 317 -14.48 17.85 -13.56
N PHE A 318 -14.68 18.55 -12.44
CA PHE A 318 -15.95 18.65 -11.73
C PHE A 318 -16.89 19.68 -12.39
N ASP A 319 -18.18 19.60 -12.10
CA ASP A 319 -19.17 20.60 -12.48
C ASP A 319 -19.07 21.87 -11.61
N ASN A 320 -19.59 22.98 -12.12
CA ASN A 320 -19.44 24.31 -11.51
C ASN A 320 -19.95 24.38 -10.06
N THR A 321 -21.03 23.67 -9.76
CA THR A 321 -21.62 23.56 -8.41
C THR A 321 -20.66 22.88 -7.44
N THR A 322 -20.05 21.76 -7.83
CA THR A 322 -19.05 21.07 -7.00
C THR A 322 -17.79 21.94 -6.84
N ILE A 323 -17.37 22.65 -7.89
CA ILE A 323 -16.21 23.56 -7.82
C ILE A 323 -16.44 24.67 -6.78
N GLN A 324 -17.64 25.26 -6.73
CA GLN A 324 -17.97 26.26 -5.70
C GLN A 324 -17.87 25.68 -4.29
N LYS A 325 -18.40 24.46 -4.08
CA LYS A 325 -18.30 23.76 -2.79
C LYS A 325 -16.85 23.50 -2.40
N ILE A 326 -16.01 23.05 -3.35
CA ILE A 326 -14.58 22.84 -3.14
C ILE A 326 -13.90 24.13 -2.64
N PHE A 327 -14.20 25.29 -3.25
CA PHE A 327 -13.61 26.55 -2.81
C PHE A 327 -14.05 26.95 -1.41
N VAL A 328 -15.32 26.74 -1.03
CA VAL A 328 -15.79 27.00 0.34
C VAL A 328 -15.04 26.12 1.36
N ILE A 329 -14.81 24.85 1.04
CA ILE A 329 -14.01 23.95 1.88
C ILE A 329 -12.58 24.50 2.03
N PHE A 330 -11.96 24.96 0.93
CA PHE A 330 -10.62 25.53 1.00
C PHE A 330 -10.54 26.88 1.71
N GLU A 331 -11.57 27.71 1.66
CA GLU A 331 -11.67 28.93 2.45
C GLU A 331 -11.61 28.64 3.96
N GLU A 332 -12.25 27.56 4.42
CA GLU A 332 -12.10 27.05 5.78
C GLU A 332 -10.66 26.60 6.08
N GLY A 333 -10.04 25.83 5.18
CA GLY A 333 -8.65 25.42 5.31
C GLY A 333 -7.66 26.59 5.43
N ILE A 334 -7.89 27.68 4.68
CA ILE A 334 -7.10 28.92 4.78
C ILE A 334 -7.29 29.56 6.16
N LEU A 335 -8.52 29.62 6.66
CA LEU A 335 -8.80 30.14 8.00
C LEU A 335 -8.10 29.33 9.09
N ASN A 336 -8.15 27.99 9.02
CA ASN A 336 -7.49 27.11 9.97
C ASN A 336 -5.97 27.26 9.90
N TRP A 337 -5.42 27.35 8.69
CA TRP A 337 -3.99 27.56 8.49
C TRP A 337 -3.50 28.88 9.10
N ILE A 338 -4.21 29.99 8.85
CA ILE A 338 -3.89 31.31 9.42
C ILE A 338 -4.02 31.30 10.95
N GLN A 339 -5.04 30.64 11.49
CA GLN A 339 -5.21 30.52 12.94
C GLN A 339 -4.02 29.81 13.58
N ASN A 340 -3.54 28.71 12.98
CA ASN A 340 -2.37 27.98 13.48
C ASN A 340 -1.08 28.78 13.31
N LEU A 341 -0.91 29.51 12.20
CA LEU A 341 0.24 30.40 11.98
C LEU A 341 0.38 31.48 13.07
N VAL A 342 -0.75 32.01 13.54
CA VAL A 342 -0.78 33.05 14.59
C VAL A 342 -0.57 32.46 15.98
N GLN A 343 -1.00 31.21 16.21
CA GLN A 343 -1.02 30.59 17.55
C GLN A 343 0.17 29.65 17.83
N MET A 344 0.89 29.17 16.81
CA MET A 344 1.93 28.15 16.97
C MET A 344 3.33 28.62 16.52
N THR A 345 4.36 28.05 17.15
CA THR A 345 5.75 28.20 16.69
C THR A 345 5.92 27.67 15.26
N PRO A 346 6.74 28.29 14.39
CA PRO A 346 6.86 27.99 12.95
C PRO A 346 7.14 26.53 12.56
N LYS A 347 7.57 25.69 13.52
CA LYS A 347 7.85 24.27 13.32
C LYS A 347 6.59 23.42 13.12
N LEU A 348 5.40 23.86 13.54
CA LEU A 348 4.17 23.04 13.55
C LEU A 348 3.21 23.30 12.37
N ILE A 349 3.61 24.10 11.38
CA ILE A 349 2.73 24.49 10.28
C ILE A 349 2.82 23.45 9.16
N TYR A 350 1.69 22.80 8.84
CA TYR A 350 1.59 21.85 7.73
C TYR A 350 1.91 22.55 6.39
N THR A 351 3.04 22.20 5.78
CA THR A 351 3.63 22.98 4.68
C THR A 351 3.06 22.63 3.30
N LEU A 352 2.31 21.52 3.22
CA LEU A 352 1.76 21.00 1.97
C LEU A 352 0.44 21.68 1.55
N PHE A 353 -0.36 22.15 2.51
CA PHE A 353 -1.65 22.79 2.21
C PHE A 353 -1.53 24.01 1.27
N PRO A 354 -0.62 24.98 1.51
CA PRO A 354 -0.47 26.16 0.65
C PRO A 354 0.00 25.79 -0.76
N THR A 355 0.88 24.79 -0.86
CA THR A 355 1.39 24.29 -2.13
C THR A 355 0.29 23.60 -2.95
N THR A 356 -0.53 22.76 -2.32
CA THR A 356 -1.68 22.12 -2.97
C THR A 356 -2.73 23.15 -3.41
N LEU A 357 -3.00 24.15 -2.56
CA LEU A 357 -3.89 25.25 -2.91
C LEU A 357 -3.37 26.01 -4.13
N LEU A 358 -2.09 26.39 -4.16
CA LEU A 358 -1.47 27.03 -5.31
C LEU A 358 -1.61 26.22 -6.60
N GLN A 359 -1.39 24.90 -6.54
CA GLN A 359 -1.55 24.02 -7.71
C GLN A 359 -2.99 23.98 -8.23
N ILE A 360 -3.99 23.97 -7.34
CA ILE A 360 -5.41 24.05 -7.72
C ILE A 360 -5.70 25.39 -8.41
N TYR A 361 -5.14 26.49 -7.89
CA TYR A 361 -5.33 27.83 -8.42
C TYR A 361 -4.61 28.03 -9.77
N GLN A 362 -3.47 27.38 -9.97
CA GLN A 362 -2.70 27.44 -11.21
C GLN A 362 -3.19 26.46 -12.28
N SER A 363 -3.98 25.45 -11.90
CA SER A 363 -4.57 24.52 -12.85
C SER A 363 -5.51 25.26 -13.80
N GLN A 364 -5.22 25.17 -15.11
CA GLN A 364 -6.01 25.80 -16.17
C GLN A 364 -7.50 25.42 -16.09
N GLN A 365 -7.80 24.25 -15.49
CA GLN A 365 -9.14 23.72 -15.31
C GLN A 365 -10.05 24.59 -14.41
N TYR A 366 -9.48 25.39 -13.49
CA TYR A 366 -10.24 26.19 -12.51
C TYR A 366 -10.09 27.71 -12.74
N SER A 367 -9.30 28.12 -13.74
CA SER A 367 -8.88 29.50 -14.05
C SER A 367 -10.01 30.54 -14.22
N SER A 368 -11.17 30.14 -14.76
CA SER A 368 -12.27 31.06 -15.09
C SER A 368 -13.12 31.49 -13.89
N GLN A 369 -13.14 30.71 -12.81
CA GLN A 369 -13.98 30.94 -11.61
C GLN A 369 -13.18 31.51 -10.43
N LEU A 370 -11.86 31.59 -10.56
CA LEU A 370 -10.93 32.02 -9.52
C LEU A 370 -11.04 33.51 -9.15
N LYS A 371 -11.49 34.38 -10.06
CA LYS A 371 -11.47 35.84 -9.80
C LYS A 371 -12.36 36.28 -8.63
N SER A 372 -13.55 35.69 -8.46
CA SER A 372 -14.44 36.04 -7.32
C SER A 372 -13.92 35.50 -5.99
N HIS A 373 -13.36 34.28 -5.99
CA HIS A 373 -12.83 33.65 -4.77
C HIS A 373 -11.49 34.25 -4.32
N LYS A 374 -10.63 34.69 -5.25
CA LYS A 374 -9.39 35.41 -4.92
C LYS A 374 -9.65 36.67 -4.07
N ASN A 375 -10.65 37.46 -4.47
CA ASN A 375 -11.03 38.68 -3.75
C ASN A 375 -11.63 38.37 -2.36
N ASN A 376 -12.43 37.30 -2.25
CA ASN A 376 -12.98 36.86 -0.96
C ASN A 376 -11.90 36.38 0.00
N ILE A 377 -10.96 35.56 -0.47
CA ILE A 377 -9.84 35.06 0.33
C ILE A 377 -8.96 36.21 0.80
N TYR A 378 -8.61 37.14 -0.09
CA TYR A 378 -7.84 38.32 0.26
C TYR A 378 -8.55 39.14 1.36
N SER A 379 -9.86 39.38 1.21
CA SER A 379 -10.69 40.05 2.22
C SER A 379 -10.72 39.31 3.56
N ILE A 380 -10.85 37.97 3.55
CA ILE A 380 -10.84 37.14 4.76
C ILE A 380 -9.50 37.26 5.48
N ILE A 381 -8.38 37.21 4.76
CA ILE A 381 -7.03 37.33 5.29
C ILE A 381 -6.85 38.71 5.94
N CYS A 382 -7.16 39.79 5.21
CA CYS A 382 -7.08 41.16 5.72
C CYS A 382 -7.89 41.33 7.01
N LYS A 383 -9.15 40.86 7.02
CA LYS A 383 -10.03 40.96 8.18
C LYS A 383 -9.49 40.19 9.40
N LYS A 384 -8.95 38.99 9.22
CA LYS A 384 -8.39 38.16 10.31
C LYS A 384 -7.08 38.71 10.86
N MET A 385 -6.28 39.38 10.03
CA MET A 385 -5.08 40.10 10.44
C MET A 385 -5.37 41.49 11.05
N GLY A 386 -6.65 41.86 11.22
CA GLY A 386 -7.04 43.15 11.78
C GLY A 386 -6.88 44.34 10.83
N MET A 387 -6.74 44.08 9.53
CA MET A 387 -6.66 45.11 8.49
C MET A 387 -8.08 45.45 8.02
N THR A 388 -8.45 46.73 8.08
CA THR A 388 -9.79 47.17 7.67
C THR A 388 -9.91 47.18 6.15
N ASN A 389 -10.92 46.50 5.60
CA ASN A 389 -11.26 46.57 4.18
C ASN A 389 -11.70 48.00 3.81
N ASN A 390 -10.75 48.86 3.45
CA ASN A 390 -11.02 50.09 2.73
C ASN A 390 -9.97 50.24 1.62
N ASP A 391 -10.47 50.53 0.42
CA ASP A 391 -9.76 50.54 -0.87
C ASP A 391 -8.71 51.67 -1.02
N ASN A 392 -7.84 51.86 -0.03
CA ASN A 392 -6.77 52.85 -0.08
C ASN A 392 -5.40 52.20 -0.32
N LYS A 393 -4.75 52.63 -1.41
CA LYS A 393 -3.40 52.24 -1.87
C LYS A 393 -2.30 52.27 -0.80
N SER A 394 -2.50 52.96 0.33
CA SER A 394 -1.54 53.02 1.44
C SER A 394 -1.47 51.74 2.28
N GLU A 395 -2.47 50.85 2.23
CA GLU A 395 -2.45 49.57 2.94
C GLU A 395 -1.83 48.41 2.15
N GLN A 396 -1.81 48.47 0.82
CA GLN A 396 -0.94 47.59 0.02
C GLN A 396 0.54 47.76 0.42
N GLN A 397 0.96 49.00 0.73
CA GLN A 397 2.30 49.26 1.25
C GLN A 397 2.51 48.72 2.68
N LYS A 398 1.48 48.71 3.53
CA LYS A 398 1.53 48.02 4.84
C LYS A 398 1.56 46.49 4.70
N ILE A 399 0.89 45.93 3.68
CA ILE A 399 0.99 44.51 3.32
C ILE A 399 2.41 44.17 2.87
N TYR A 400 3.08 45.03 2.09
CA TYR A 400 4.51 44.84 1.75
C TYR A 400 5.42 44.89 2.99
N GLN A 401 5.14 45.77 3.95
CA GLN A 401 5.89 45.83 5.22
C GLN A 401 5.66 44.60 6.10
N ASN A 402 4.42 44.09 6.18
CA ASN A 402 4.10 42.85 6.89
C ASN A 402 4.47 41.59 6.09
N LEU A 403 4.64 41.68 4.76
CA LEU A 403 5.12 40.59 3.91
C LEU A 403 6.54 40.21 4.28
N ASP A 404 7.37 41.12 4.78
CA ASP A 404 8.70 40.78 5.28
C ASP A 404 8.63 40.02 6.60
N GLU A 405 7.72 40.39 7.51
CA GLU A 405 7.44 39.62 8.74
C GLU A 405 6.80 38.25 8.42
N ILE A 406 5.89 38.20 7.44
CA ILE A 406 5.27 36.97 6.93
C ILE A 406 6.30 36.11 6.19
N LYS A 407 7.24 36.70 5.44
CA LYS A 407 8.38 35.99 4.81
C LYS A 407 9.28 35.36 5.87
N CYS A 408 9.44 36.02 7.02
CA CYS A 408 10.14 35.47 8.16
C CYS A 408 9.39 34.30 8.83
N ILE A 409 8.06 34.29 8.80
CA ILE A 409 7.22 33.22 9.40
C ILE A 409 7.02 32.03 8.43
N SER A 410 6.74 32.31 7.16
CA SER A 410 6.57 31.32 6.09
C SER A 410 6.78 31.95 4.71
N PRO A 411 7.91 31.67 4.03
CA PRO A 411 8.13 32.08 2.64
C PRO A 411 7.03 31.62 1.67
N LEU A 412 6.36 30.50 1.99
CA LEU A 412 5.25 29.94 1.23
C LEU A 412 3.97 30.78 1.33
N LEU A 413 3.66 31.34 2.51
CA LEU A 413 2.53 32.25 2.68
C LEU A 413 2.77 33.56 1.92
N ALA A 414 3.99 34.08 1.98
CA ALA A 414 4.35 35.26 1.21
C ALA A 414 4.21 35.02 -0.30
N GLN A 415 4.70 33.89 -0.81
CA GLN A 415 4.55 33.51 -2.21
C GLN A 415 3.09 33.31 -2.63
N PHE A 416 2.25 32.75 -1.74
CA PHE A 416 0.81 32.61 -1.98
C PHE A 416 0.11 33.97 -2.06
N LEU A 417 0.38 34.88 -1.12
CA LEU A 417 -0.17 36.23 -1.10
C LEU A 417 0.28 37.05 -2.32
N GLU A 418 1.55 36.93 -2.72
CA GLU A 418 2.09 37.56 -3.93
C GLU A 418 1.41 37.08 -5.23
N GLN A 419 0.81 35.88 -5.25
CA GLN A 419 0.06 35.34 -6.40
C GLN A 419 -1.46 35.62 -6.34
N LEU A 420 -1.95 36.09 -5.19
CA LEU A 420 -3.34 36.51 -4.99
C LEU A 420 -3.55 38.00 -5.31
N MET A 421 -2.54 38.84 -5.06
CA MET A 421 -2.48 40.24 -5.52
C MET A 421 -2.28 40.32 -7.04
#